data_AF-A0A5E4FKI4-F1
#
_entry.id   AF-A0A5E4FKI4-F1
#
_cell.length_a   1.000
_cell.length_b   1.000
_cell.length_c   1.000
_cell.angle_alpha   90.00
_cell.angle_beta   90.00
_cell.angle_gamma   90.00
#
_symmetry.space_group_name_H-M   'P 1'
#
loop_
_entity.id
_entity.type
_entity.pdbx_description
1 polymer ?
#
loop_
_entity_poly.entity_id
_entity_poly.type
_entity_poly.pdbx_seq_one_letter_code
_entity_poly.pdbx_strand_id
1 'polypeptide(L)'
;MACDKDEESSSTKSPRVSSTKIELKLFTGKENFMLWQRRMKHVLKQQGLSKVLGGKEKKLTTMTYEDWEDLDELTRGSIEQHLTDEVLCNAMEDTAKQTWERN
;
A
#
# COMPACT_ATOMS: atom_id res chain seq x y z
N MET A 1 -52.59 -15.69 24.49
CA MET A 1 -51.55 -16.74 24.52
C MET A 1 -50.86 -16.71 23.17
N ALA A 2 -49.53 -16.80 23.19
CA ALA A 2 -48.59 -16.90 22.07
C ALA A 2 -48.26 -15.63 21.26
N CYS A 3 -46.95 -15.52 20.99
CA CYS A 3 -46.13 -14.43 20.47
C CYS A 3 -45.83 -14.62 18.96
N ASP A 4 -44.74 -13.99 18.52
CA ASP A 4 -43.99 -14.08 17.24
C ASP A 4 -44.38 -12.98 16.24
N LYS A 5 -43.61 -11.92 15.92
CA LYS A 5 -42.16 -11.59 15.85
C LYS A 5 -41.37 -12.31 14.75
N ASP A 6 -41.32 -11.65 13.58
CA ASP A 6 -40.27 -11.67 12.54
C ASP A 6 -40.31 -10.27 11.88
N GLU A 7 -39.29 -9.41 11.83
CA GLU A 7 -37.87 -9.48 11.42
C GLU A 7 -37.64 -9.36 9.89
N GLU A 8 -36.80 -8.37 9.56
CA GLU A 8 -36.13 -8.08 8.27
C GLU A 8 -36.97 -7.54 7.08
N SER A 9 -36.47 -6.63 6.24
CA SER A 9 -35.08 -6.36 5.90
C SER A 9 -34.92 -4.88 5.48
N SER A 10 -34.17 -4.12 6.29
CA SER A 10 -33.68 -2.80 5.93
C SER A 10 -32.54 -2.99 4.94
N SER A 11 -32.85 -2.95 3.65
CA SER A 11 -31.85 -2.92 2.58
C SER A 11 -31.13 -1.57 2.59
N THR A 12 -30.13 -1.44 3.47
CA THR A 12 -29.14 -0.37 3.38
C THR A 12 -28.31 -0.61 2.14
N LYS A 13 -28.67 0.09 1.05
CA LYS A 13 -27.82 0.24 -0.13
C LYS A 13 -26.52 0.92 0.31
N SER A 14 -25.53 0.10 0.65
CA SER A 14 -24.16 0.57 0.83
C SER A 14 -23.71 1.22 -0.48
N PRO A 15 -23.19 2.46 -0.47
CA PRO A 15 -22.65 3.08 -1.66
C PRO A 15 -21.52 2.16 -2.13
N ARG A 16 -21.70 1.56 -3.31
CA ARG A 16 -20.65 0.80 -3.97
C ARG A 16 -19.59 1.83 -4.34
N VAL A 17 -18.63 2.03 -3.45
CA VAL A 17 -17.44 2.85 -3.70
C VAL A 17 -16.81 2.22 -4.92
N SER A 18 -16.93 2.89 -6.06
CA SER A 18 -16.20 2.52 -7.26
C SER A 18 -14.74 2.69 -6.91
N SER A 19 -14.07 1.60 -6.52
CA SER A 19 -12.62 1.55 -6.36
C SER A 19 -12.03 1.97 -7.70
N THR A 20 -11.69 3.23 -7.83
CA THR A 20 -10.91 3.74 -8.95
C THR A 20 -9.57 3.04 -8.82
N LYS A 21 -9.42 1.92 -9.53
CA LYS A 21 -8.17 1.19 -9.62
C LYS A 21 -7.17 2.19 -10.17
N ILE A 22 -6.28 2.69 -9.32
CA ILE A 22 -5.22 3.58 -9.75
C ILE A 22 -4.27 2.72 -10.56
N GLU A 23 -4.39 2.79 -11.88
CA GLU A 23 -3.40 2.21 -12.77
C GLU A 23 -2.13 3.05 -12.67
N LEU A 24 -1.21 2.60 -11.81
CA LEU A 24 0.14 3.12 -11.78
C LEU A 24 0.96 2.41 -12.85
N LYS A 25 1.52 3.18 -13.78
CA LYS A 25 2.48 2.67 -14.77
C LYS A 25 3.74 2.16 -14.06
N LEU A 26 4.28 1.03 -14.52
CA LEU A 26 5.57 0.50 -14.05
C LEU A 26 6.69 1.53 -14.24
N PHE A 27 7.58 1.60 -13.27
CA PHE A 27 8.78 2.41 -13.38
C PHE A 27 9.87 1.66 -14.15
N THR A 28 10.28 2.27 -15.26
CA THR A 28 11.28 1.72 -16.19
C THR A 28 12.66 2.36 -16.02
N GLY A 29 12.84 3.27 -15.05
CA GLY A 29 14.07 4.07 -14.91
C GLY A 29 14.22 5.22 -15.91
N LYS A 30 13.41 5.25 -16.98
CA LYS A 30 13.48 6.29 -18.04
C LYS A 30 12.50 7.46 -17.82
N GLU A 31 11.50 7.24 -16.98
CA GLU A 31 10.44 8.19 -16.68
C GLU A 31 10.86 9.12 -15.52
N ASN A 32 10.12 10.22 -15.32
CA ASN A 32 10.36 11.10 -14.18
C ASN A 32 10.05 10.36 -12.86
N PHE A 33 11.09 10.00 -12.11
CA PHE A 33 10.95 9.28 -10.86
C PHE A 33 10.11 10.02 -9.83
N MET A 34 10.27 11.34 -9.68
CA MET A 34 9.48 12.13 -8.71
C MET A 34 7.98 12.06 -9.02
N LEU A 35 7.61 12.03 -10.31
CA LEU A 35 6.21 11.86 -10.72
C LEU A 35 5.71 10.45 -10.40
N TRP A 36 6.52 9.43 -10.68
CA TRP A 36 6.19 8.05 -10.33
C TRP A 36 6.05 7.87 -8.82
N GLN A 37 7.00 8.35 -8.01
CA GLN A 37 6.91 8.38 -6.55
C GLN A 37 5.63 9.05 -6.07
N ARG A 38 5.26 10.22 -6.60
CA ARG A 38 4.02 10.89 -6.17
C ARG A 38 2.78 10.02 -6.39
N ARG A 39 2.72 9.27 -7.50
CA ARG A 39 1.63 8.35 -7.80
C ARG A 39 1.71 7.06 -6.95
N MET A 40 2.89 6.48 -6.80
CA MET A 40 3.14 5.31 -5.94
C MET A 40 2.79 5.59 -4.48
N LYS A 41 3.10 6.78 -3.98
CA LYS A 41 2.70 7.21 -2.64
C LYS A 41 1.18 7.22 -2.47
N HIS A 42 0.44 7.52 -3.53
CA HIS A 42 -1.03 7.46 -3.49
C HIS A 42 -1.54 6.02 -3.47
N VAL A 43 -0.91 5.10 -4.22
CA VAL A 43 -1.19 3.66 -4.17
C VAL A 43 -0.92 3.09 -2.77
N LEU A 44 0.27 3.38 -2.20
CA LEU A 44 0.62 2.97 -0.84
C LEU A 44 -0.30 3.58 0.23
N LYS A 45 -0.83 4.79 0.01
CA LYS A 45 -1.85 5.37 0.90
C LYS A 45 -3.17 4.61 0.83
N GLN A 46 -3.61 4.23 -0.38
CA GLN A 46 -4.82 3.41 -0.54
C GLN A 46 -4.67 2.01 0.07
N GLN A 47 -3.45 1.45 0.04
CA GLN A 47 -3.14 0.16 0.67
C GLN A 47 -2.88 0.27 2.18
N GLY A 48 -2.83 1.47 2.76
CA GLY A 48 -2.49 1.68 4.18
C GLY A 48 -1.00 1.59 4.52
N LEU A 49 -0.14 1.36 3.54
CA LEU A 49 1.31 1.13 3.67
C LEU A 49 2.15 2.41 3.70
N SER A 50 1.57 3.57 3.39
CA SER A 50 2.32 4.84 3.31
C SER A 50 3.05 5.28 4.60
N LYS A 51 2.68 4.70 5.75
CA LYS A 51 3.29 5.00 7.06
C LYS A 51 4.71 4.44 7.17
N VAL A 52 5.00 3.34 6.48
CA VAL A 52 6.30 2.64 6.47
C VAL A 52 7.40 3.46 5.81
N LEU A 53 7.03 4.25 4.80
CA LEU A 53 7.96 5.18 4.12
C LEU A 53 8.59 6.22 5.06
N GLY A 54 8.03 6.40 6.26
CA GLY A 54 8.60 7.25 7.30
C GLY A 54 9.83 6.68 8.00
N GLY A 55 10.18 5.41 7.74
CA GLY A 55 11.27 4.69 8.39
C GLY A 55 10.96 4.23 9.81
N LYS A 56 11.81 3.37 10.37
CA LYS A 56 11.71 2.85 11.75
C LYS A 56 11.67 3.96 12.82
N GLU A 57 12.12 5.17 12.50
CA GLU A 57 12.08 6.33 13.40
C GLU A 57 10.65 6.86 13.65
N LYS A 58 9.73 6.66 12.70
CA LYS A 58 8.31 7.02 12.83
C LYS A 58 7.44 5.83 13.22
N LYS A 59 8.06 4.75 13.70
CA LYS A 59 7.36 3.56 14.20
C LYS A 59 6.28 4.04 15.16
N LEU A 60 5.01 3.74 14.83
CA LEU A 60 3.91 4.03 15.74
C LEU A 60 4.24 3.35 17.07
N THR A 61 4.20 4.12 18.16
CA THR A 61 4.57 3.68 19.52
C THR A 61 3.81 2.44 19.98
N THR A 62 2.73 2.08 19.29
CA THR A 62 1.86 0.92 19.51
C THR A 62 2.18 -0.31 18.64
N MET A 63 3.11 -0.25 17.69
CA MET A 63 3.39 -1.36 16.76
C MET A 63 4.62 -2.17 17.21
N THR A 64 4.54 -3.50 17.15
CA THR A 64 5.69 -4.36 17.53
C THR A 64 6.80 -4.31 16.47
N TYR A 65 7.95 -4.91 16.76
CA TYR A 65 9.03 -5.01 15.77
C TYR A 65 8.65 -5.94 14.62
N GLU A 66 8.07 -7.09 14.93
CA GLU A 66 7.59 -8.09 13.97
C GLU A 66 6.52 -7.49 13.06
N ASP A 67 5.47 -6.85 13.61
CA ASP A 67 4.43 -6.23 12.78
C ASP A 67 4.99 -5.12 11.87
N TRP A 68 6.07 -4.45 12.31
CA TRP A 68 6.72 -3.42 11.51
C TRP A 68 7.55 -4.03 10.37
N GLU A 69 8.24 -5.14 10.60
CA GLU A 69 8.94 -5.87 9.54
C GLU A 69 7.98 -6.41 8.49
N ASP A 70 6.84 -6.99 8.92
CA ASP A 70 5.81 -7.45 8.00
C ASP A 70 5.26 -6.30 7.13
N LEU A 71 5.02 -5.14 7.73
CA LEU A 71 4.61 -3.94 7.00
C LEU A 71 5.71 -3.41 6.06
N ASP A 72 6.98 -3.48 6.47
CA ASP A 72 8.12 -3.08 5.64
C ASP A 72 8.24 -3.98 4.42
N GLU A 73 8.14 -5.30 4.61
CA GLU A 73 8.15 -6.29 3.54
C GLU A 73 6.96 -6.11 2.59
N LEU A 74 5.74 -5.90 3.11
CA LEU A 74 4.57 -5.63 2.28
C LEU A 74 4.70 -4.33 1.46
N THR A 75 5.28 -3.29 2.07
CA THR A 75 5.54 -2.02 1.40
C THR A 75 6.58 -2.19 0.29
N ARG A 76 7.65 -2.93 0.58
CA ARG A 76 8.68 -3.28 -0.40
C ARG A 76 8.08 -4.07 -1.57
N GLY A 77 7.37 -5.16 -1.30
CA GLY A 77 6.73 -5.96 -2.34
C GLY A 77 5.74 -5.16 -3.19
N SER A 78 4.98 -4.25 -2.57
CA SER A 78 4.11 -3.34 -3.32
C SER A 78 4.89 -2.39 -4.23
N ILE A 79 6.00 -1.80 -3.76
CA ILE A 79 6.88 -0.97 -4.58
C ILE A 79 7.46 -1.78 -5.74
N GLU A 80 8.01 -2.96 -5.45
CA GLU A 80 8.61 -3.88 -6.44
C GLU A 80 7.63 -4.30 -7.53
N GLN A 81 6.36 -4.57 -7.19
CA GLN A 81 5.30 -4.86 -8.16
C GLN A 81 5.06 -3.72 -9.17
N HIS A 82 5.51 -2.50 -8.85
CA HIS A 82 5.41 -1.34 -9.72
C HIS A 82 6.74 -0.94 -10.36
N LEU A 83 7.76 -1.79 -10.25
CA LEU A 83 9.03 -1.69 -10.95
C LEU A 83 9.05 -2.68 -12.13
N THR A 84 9.95 -2.44 -13.08
CA THR A 84 10.28 -3.43 -14.11
C THR A 84 11.41 -4.35 -13.64
N ASP A 85 11.50 -5.55 -14.20
CA ASP A 85 12.53 -6.55 -13.84
C ASP A 85 13.96 -5.98 -13.89
N GLU A 86 14.25 -5.11 -14.87
CA GLU A 86 15.55 -4.43 -15.00
C GLU A 86 15.86 -3.52 -13.79
N VAL A 87 14.85 -2.78 -13.31
CA VAL A 87 14.99 -1.92 -12.13
C VAL A 87 14.97 -2.74 -10.84
N LEU A 88 14.19 -3.83 -10.82
CA LEU A 88 14.07 -4.73 -9.68
C LEU A 88 15.38 -5.46 -9.38
N CYS A 89 16.10 -5.95 -10.40
CA CYS A 89 17.42 -6.58 -10.22
C CYS A 89 18.42 -5.68 -9.48
N ASN A 90 18.31 -4.36 -9.64
CA ASN A 90 19.14 -3.42 -8.93
C ASN A 90 18.73 -3.25 -7.46
N ALA A 91 17.50 -3.63 -7.06
CA ALA A 91 16.85 -3.34 -5.77
C ALA A 91 16.69 -4.49 -4.78
N MET A 92 17.15 -5.69 -5.13
CA MET A 92 16.91 -6.91 -4.36
C MET A 92 17.52 -6.95 -2.94
N GLU A 93 18.45 -6.06 -2.58
CA GLU A 93 19.09 -6.02 -1.25
C GLU A 93 18.60 -4.87 -0.34
N ASP A 94 17.64 -4.06 -0.80
CA ASP A 94 17.23 -2.84 -0.10
C ASP A 94 16.02 -3.02 0.83
N THR A 95 15.97 -2.25 1.93
CA THR A 95 14.74 -2.03 2.72
C THR A 95 13.73 -1.16 1.95
N ALA A 96 12.45 -1.17 2.32
CA ALA A 96 11.43 -0.38 1.61
C ALA A 96 11.79 1.12 1.49
N LYS A 97 12.40 1.68 2.55
CA LYS A 97 12.92 3.05 2.53
C LYS A 97 14.08 3.21 1.54
N GLN A 98 15.05 2.30 1.54
CA GLN A 98 16.19 2.35 0.61
C GLN A 98 15.73 2.20 -0.84
N THR A 99 14.82 1.27 -1.14
CA THR A 99 14.22 1.11 -2.47
C THR A 99 13.48 2.39 -2.90
N TRP A 100 12.82 3.07 -1.96
CA TRP A 100 12.09 4.31 -2.20
C TRP A 100 12.98 5.53 -2.47
N GLU A 101 14.15 5.61 -1.84
CA GLU A 101 15.07 6.75 -1.93
C GLU A 101 16.08 6.65 -3.09
N ARG A 102 16.35 5.45 -3.61
CA ARG A 102 17.45 5.20 -4.56
C ARG A 102 17.12 5.48 -6.04
N ASN A 103 15.86 5.37 -6.42
CA ASN A 103 15.43 5.57 -7.81
C ASN A 103 15.06 7.03 -8.09
#